data_AF-A0A815D2A8-F1
#
_entry.id   AF-A0A815D2A8-F1
#
_cell.length_a   1.000
_cell.length_b   1.000
_cell.length_c   1.000
_cell.angle_alpha   90.00
_cell.angle_beta   90.00
_cell.angle_gamma   90.00
#
_symmetry.space_group_name_H-M   'P 1'
#
loop_
_entity.id
_entity.type
_entity.pdbx_description
1 polymer ?
#
loop_
_entity_poly.entity_id
_entity_poly.type
_entity_poly.pdbx_seq_one_letter_code
_entity_poly.pdbx_strand_id
1 'polypeptide(L)'
;MLYPEYPSYSNIEKRIKSFTFDWVYLSGSRLSNQIMAQAGFFYMGGSDVCCYYCGNKLQNFKPRDCPFEEHATFFPLSDFIQKVRGRDYVNRIMLECER
;
A
#
# COMPACT_ATOMS: atom_id res chain seq x y z
N MET A 1 13.09 -10.58 -1.96
CA MET A 1 12.09 -11.63 -2.26
C MET A 1 11.91 -11.79 -3.77
N LEU A 2 12.08 -13.01 -4.30
CA LEU A 2 11.90 -13.29 -5.74
C LEU A 2 10.43 -13.44 -6.16
N TYR A 3 9.51 -13.66 -5.22
CA TYR A 3 8.09 -13.90 -5.48
C TYR A 3 7.21 -13.10 -4.51
N PRO A 4 5.92 -12.85 -4.85
CA PRO A 4 4.99 -12.21 -3.93
C PRO A 4 4.72 -13.07 -2.69
N GLU A 5 4.72 -12.47 -1.51
CA GLU A 5 4.39 -13.13 -0.23
C GLU A 5 2.95 -13.68 -0.22
N TYR A 6 2.02 -12.97 -0.86
CA TYR A 6 0.61 -13.35 -0.99
C TYR A 6 0.22 -13.49 -2.47
N PRO A 7 0.59 -14.60 -3.15
CA PRO A 7 0.33 -14.80 -4.58
C PRO A 7 -1.15 -14.72 -4.95
N SER A 8 -2.04 -15.13 -4.04
CA SER A 8 -3.50 -15.06 -4.22
C SER A 8 -4.02 -13.64 -4.46
N TYR A 9 -3.30 -12.62 -3.99
CA TYR A 9 -3.59 -11.20 -4.15
C TYR A 9 -2.74 -10.52 -5.24
N SER A 10 -2.04 -11.28 -6.09
CA SER A 10 -1.32 -10.72 -7.25
C SER A 10 -2.27 -10.07 -8.26
N ASN A 11 -3.50 -10.58 -8.37
CA ASN A 11 -4.56 -9.96 -9.16
C ASN A 11 -5.08 -8.70 -8.46
N ILE A 12 -4.97 -7.56 -9.13
CA ILE A 12 -5.42 -6.25 -8.61
C ILE A 12 -6.92 -6.23 -8.28
N GLU A 13 -7.76 -6.92 -9.06
CA GLU A 13 -9.19 -6.97 -8.79
C GLU A 13 -9.50 -7.67 -7.46
N LYS A 14 -8.74 -8.69 -7.10
CA LYS A 14 -8.88 -9.36 -5.80
C LYS A 14 -8.51 -8.42 -4.66
N ARG A 15 -7.49 -7.58 -4.85
CA ARG A 15 -7.14 -6.54 -3.87
C ARG A 15 -8.24 -5.49 -3.75
N ILE A 16 -8.76 -4.98 -4.87
CA ILE A 16 -9.86 -4.00 -4.86
C ILE A 16 -11.10 -4.58 -4.15
N LYS A 17 -11.47 -5.83 -4.45
CA LYS A 17 -12.62 -6.52 -3.85
C LYS A 17 -12.42 -6.88 -2.38
N SER A 18 -11.18 -6.87 -1.88
CA SER A 18 -10.91 -7.16 -0.46
C SER A 18 -11.39 -6.05 0.46
N PHE A 19 -11.44 -4.80 -0.02
CA PHE A 19 -11.95 -3.66 0.75
C PHE A 19 -13.48 -3.74 0.84
N THR A 20 -13.98 -4.23 1.97
CA THR A 20 -15.41 -4.41 2.27
C THR A 20 -16.01 -3.13 2.87
N PHE A 21 -17.28 -3.19 3.28
CA PHE A 21 -18.02 -2.06 3.87
C PHE A 21 -17.38 -1.51 5.15
N ASP A 22 -16.56 -2.30 5.85
CA ASP A 22 -15.82 -1.88 7.05
C ASP A 22 -14.66 -0.93 6.71
N TRP A 23 -14.25 -0.84 5.44
CA TRP A 23 -13.27 0.14 4.99
C TRP A 23 -13.97 1.49 4.76
N VAL A 24 -13.81 2.40 5.71
CA VAL A 24 -14.56 3.67 5.81
C VAL A 24 -14.22 4.72 4.74
N TYR A 25 -13.26 4.46 3.83
CA TYR A 25 -12.80 5.44 2.86
C TYR A 25 -13.60 5.39 1.55
N LEU A 26 -14.16 6.54 1.17
CA LEU A 26 -15.04 6.69 0.02
C LEU A 26 -14.29 6.66 -1.32
N SER A 27 -15.04 6.28 -2.37
CA SER A 27 -14.63 6.46 -3.77
C SER A 27 -14.27 7.92 -4.04
N GLY A 28 -13.12 8.16 -4.67
CA GLY A 28 -12.59 9.51 -4.95
C GLY A 28 -11.66 10.08 -3.88
N SER A 29 -11.52 9.45 -2.71
CA SER A 29 -10.47 9.80 -1.74
C SER A 29 -9.08 9.29 -2.18
N ARG A 30 -8.00 9.86 -1.61
CA ARG A 30 -6.63 9.33 -1.77
C ARG A 30 -6.48 7.90 -1.24
N LEU A 31 -7.47 7.42 -0.47
CA LEU A 31 -7.54 6.09 0.12
C LEU A 31 -8.64 5.22 -0.50
N SER A 32 -9.07 5.56 -1.73
CA SER A 32 -10.00 4.70 -2.48
C SER A 32 -9.41 3.31 -2.69
N ASN A 33 -10.29 2.30 -2.73
CA ASN A 33 -9.91 0.89 -2.89
C ASN A 33 -8.96 0.66 -4.07
N GLN A 34 -9.17 1.41 -5.16
CA GLN A 34 -8.31 1.38 -6.35
C GLN A 34 -6.89 1.86 -6.03
N ILE A 35 -6.73 3.00 -5.35
CA ILE A 35 -5.41 3.55 -5.02
C ILE A 35 -4.69 2.65 -4.02
N MET A 36 -5.39 2.16 -3.00
CA MET A 36 -4.85 1.20 -2.03
C MET A 36 -4.34 -0.07 -2.75
N ALA A 37 -5.15 -0.64 -3.64
CA ALA A 37 -4.78 -1.82 -4.43
C ALA A 37 -3.61 -1.57 -5.38
N GLN A 38 -3.50 -0.38 -5.96
CA GLN A 38 -2.37 0.03 -6.81
C GLN A 38 -1.07 0.16 -6.01
N ALA A 39 -1.15 0.63 -4.76
CA ALA A 39 -0.02 0.66 -3.81
C ALA A 39 0.36 -0.73 -3.27
N GLY A 40 -0.29 -1.78 -3.76
CA GLY A 40 -0.02 -3.17 -3.43
C GLY A 40 -0.82 -3.70 -2.25
N PHE A 41 -1.67 -2.88 -1.63
CA PHE A 41 -2.40 -3.26 -0.43
C PHE A 41 -3.67 -4.07 -0.74
N PHE A 42 -3.94 -5.06 0.11
CA PHE A 42 -5.26 -5.68 0.27
C PHE A 42 -5.69 -5.54 1.73
N TYR A 43 -6.99 -5.51 1.96
CA TYR A 43 -7.61 -5.34 3.27
C TYR A 43 -7.62 -6.65 4.05
N MET A 44 -7.26 -6.58 5.33
CA MET A 44 -7.27 -7.73 6.25
C MET A 44 -8.38 -7.65 7.31
N GLY A 45 -9.16 -6.56 7.35
CA GLY A 45 -10.18 -6.31 8.38
C GLY A 45 -9.82 -5.13 9.28
N GLY A 46 -10.81 -4.53 9.94
CA GLY A 46 -10.63 -3.35 10.80
C GLY A 46 -10.03 -2.16 10.05
N SER A 47 -8.83 -1.72 10.47
CA SER A 47 -8.03 -0.70 9.77
C SER A 47 -6.77 -1.28 9.12
N ASP A 48 -6.62 -2.61 9.09
CA ASP A 48 -5.39 -3.29 8.69
C ASP A 48 -5.34 -3.59 7.18
N VAL A 49 -4.19 -3.32 6.58
CA VAL A 49 -3.87 -3.66 5.20
C VAL A 49 -2.50 -4.31 5.08
N CYS A 50 -2.30 -5.14 4.06
CA CYS A 50 -1.06 -5.83 3.79
C CYS A 50 -0.64 -5.72 2.34
N CYS A 51 0.65 -5.47 2.08
CA CYS A 51 1.15 -5.52 0.72
C CYS A 51 1.22 -6.97 0.24
N TYR A 52 0.59 -7.27 -0.90
CA TYR A 52 0.60 -8.63 -1.45
C TYR A 52 2.00 -9.15 -1.81
N TYR A 53 2.94 -8.25 -2.12
CA TYR A 53 4.25 -8.64 -2.62
C TYR A 53 5.30 -8.71 -1.52
N CYS A 54 5.44 -7.66 -0.70
CA CYS A 54 6.44 -7.62 0.37
C CYS A 54 5.92 -8.10 1.73
N GLY A 55 4.61 -8.36 1.87
CA GLY A 55 4.01 -8.86 3.10
C GLY A 55 3.95 -7.89 4.27
N ASN A 56 4.47 -6.67 4.11
CA ASN A 56 4.46 -5.66 5.15
C ASN A 56 3.05 -5.10 5.37
N LYS A 57 2.73 -4.86 6.65
CA LYS A 57 1.40 -4.44 7.11
C LYS A 57 1.40 -2.98 7.52
N LEU A 58 0.31 -2.29 7.23
CA LEU A 58 0.02 -0.94 7.70
C LEU A 58 -1.40 -0.88 8.25
N GLN A 59 -1.65 0.11 9.09
CA GLN A 59 -2.94 0.34 9.72
C GLN A 59 -3.16 1.83 9.95
N ASN A 60 -4.40 2.21 10.27
CA ASN A 60 -4.75 3.56 10.73
C ASN A 60 -4.35 4.69 9.77
N PHE A 61 -4.42 4.44 8.46
CA PHE A 61 -4.35 5.49 7.44
C PHE A 61 -5.27 6.65 7.81
N LYS A 62 -4.83 7.88 7.58
CA LYS A 62 -5.60 9.13 7.77
C LYS A 62 -6.11 9.62 6.42
N PRO A 63 -7.21 10.39 6.36
CA PRO A 63 -7.83 10.82 5.10
C PRO A 63 -6.91 11.53 4.08
N ARG A 64 -5.80 12.12 4.53
CA ARG A 64 -4.85 12.84 3.67
C ARG A 64 -3.63 12.02 3.26
N ASP A 65 -3.44 10.85 3.86
CA ASP A 65 -2.29 10.00 3.63
C ASP A 65 -2.29 9.47 2.19
N CYS A 66 -1.10 9.14 1.71
CA CYS A 66 -0.89 8.58 0.38
C CYS A 66 -0.39 7.15 0.52
N PRO A 67 -1.11 6.14 0.00
CA PRO A 67 -0.72 4.74 0.15
C PRO A 67 0.69 4.41 -0.32
N PHE A 68 1.15 5.06 -1.40
CA PHE A 68 2.52 4.89 -1.89
C PHE A 68 3.58 5.55 -1.00
N GLU A 69 3.26 6.73 -0.44
CA GLU A 69 4.20 7.46 0.43
C GLU A 69 4.32 6.69 1.75
N GLU A 70 3.21 6.31 2.38
CA GLU A 70 3.20 5.50 3.60
C GLU A 70 3.97 4.18 3.40
N HIS A 71 3.77 3.50 2.26
CA HIS A 71 4.54 2.29 1.95
C HIS A 71 6.04 2.58 1.84
N ALA A 72 6.44 3.67 1.16
CA ALA A 72 7.86 4.05 1.04
C ALA A 72 8.47 4.51 2.36
N THR A 73 7.72 5.25 3.19
CA THR A 73 8.15 5.76 4.50
C THR A 73 8.41 4.63 5.47
N PHE A 74 7.46 3.70 5.62
CA PHE A 74 7.58 2.62 6.60
C PHE A 74 8.45 1.46 6.10
N PHE A 75 8.50 1.23 4.78
CA PHE A 75 9.22 0.10 4.18
C PHE A 75 10.01 0.53 2.94
N PRO A 76 11.02 1.42 3.08
CA PRO A 76 11.78 1.95 1.95
C PRO A 76 12.52 0.86 1.16
N LEU A 77 12.88 -0.23 1.82
CA LEU A 77 13.54 -1.38 1.20
C LEU A 77 12.56 -2.38 0.55
N SER A 78 11.25 -2.11 0.57
CA SER A 78 10.24 -2.97 -0.08
C SER A 78 10.57 -3.16 -1.56
N ASP A 79 10.83 -4.41 -1.98
CA ASP A 79 11.07 -4.75 -3.38
C ASP A 79 9.91 -4.29 -4.28
N PHE A 80 8.69 -4.30 -3.75
CA PHE A 80 7.51 -3.81 -4.47
C PHE A 80 7.61 -2.32 -4.73
N ILE A 81 7.83 -1.51 -3.69
CA ILE A 81 7.81 -0.05 -3.84
C ILE A 81 8.98 0.42 -4.70
N GLN A 82 10.15 -0.20 -4.56
CA GLN A 82 11.31 0.07 -5.40
C GLN A 82 11.03 -0.25 -6.88
N LYS A 83 10.36 -1.36 -7.19
CA LYS A 83 10.01 -1.74 -8.57
C LYS A 83 8.91 -0.86 -9.17
N VAL A 84 7.89 -0.51 -8.40
CA VAL A 84 6.69 0.21 -8.91
C VAL A 84 6.91 1.72 -8.99
N ARG A 85 7.68 2.30 -8.07
CA ARG A 85 7.88 3.76 -7.99
C ARG A 85 9.30 4.21 -8.30
N GLY A 86 10.27 3.30 -8.26
CA GLY A 86 11.68 3.60 -8.49
C GLY A 86 12.42 4.07 -7.22
N ARG A 87 13.74 3.93 -7.24
CA ARG A 87 14.61 4.33 -6.11
C ARG A 87 14.58 5.83 -5.83
N ASP A 88 14.54 6.66 -6.87
CA ASP A 88 14.50 8.13 -6.72
C ASP A 88 13.24 8.61 -5.99
N TYR A 89 12.10 7.94 -6.21
CA TYR A 89 10.89 8.21 -5.46
C TYR A 89 11.08 7.89 -3.97
N VAL A 90 11.57 6.69 -3.66
CA VAL A 90 11.80 6.26 -2.27
C VAL A 90 12.79 7.18 -1.57
N ASN A 91 13.93 7.50 -2.21
CA ASN A 91 14.94 8.38 -1.64
C ASN A 91 14.37 9.77 -1.32
N ARG A 92 13.52 10.32 -2.20
CA ARG A 92 12.86 11.61 -1.95
C ARG A 92 11.97 11.56 -0.71
N ILE A 93 11.13 10.53 -0.59
CA ILE A 93 10.25 10.35 0.58
C ILE A 93 11.08 10.21 1.86
N MET A 94 12.17 9.45 1.84
CA MET A 94 13.06 9.30 2.99
C MET A 94 13.69 10.63 3.42
N LEU A 95 14.11 11.47 2.47
CA LEU A 95 14.65 12.80 2.76
C LEU A 95 13.60 13.80 3.27
N GLU A 96 12.33 13.61 2.91
CA GLU A 96 11.20 14.42 3.38
C GLU A 96 10.77 14.03 4.80
N CYS A 97 10.86 12.74 5.16
CA CYS A 97 10.57 12.24 6.52
C CYS A 97 11.68 12.50 7.55
N GLU A 98 12.90 12.82 7.11
CA GLU A 98 14.02 13.24 7.98
C GLU A 98 13.90 14.71 8.46
N ARG A 99 12.73 15.34 8.33
CA ARG A 99 12.43 16.71 8.79
C ARG A 99 11.35 16.77 9.86
#